data_AF-A0A3M1QM76-F1
#
_entry.id   AF-A0A3M1QM76-F1
#
_cell.length_a   1.000
_cell.length_b   1.000
_cell.length_c   1.000
_cell.angle_alpha   90.00
_cell.angle_beta   90.00
_cell.angle_gamma   90.00
#
_symmetry.space_group_name_H-M   'P 1'
#
loop_
_entity.id
_entity.type
_entity.pdbx_description
1 polymer ?
#
loop_
_entity_poly.entity_id
_entity_poly.type
_entity_poly.pdbx_seq_one_letter_code
_entity_poly.pdbx_strand_id
1 'polypeptide(L)'
;MRGLIDAPRMRQRRILTPLLARTLALGREQWIDVAYLAVTLAWLGVGVYWSCLLAAHLGRDLRWGWAFVALPAVLVSLERQTVDIGLAALTAGFCLHALQGRRGVYAIAMLAPLARETGWVFPAALAAAALSERPGRERMRQAILAAATVAPGACWFLLTMRTGRSEWSQMTSPIPFAALAERTLRLGPGFGESLKSSLAAGLEHLALAGLWLAIALAAGEAIRRRRGVVAWAAALFAAGLAFVGYPGVWSEAYAFGRVASPLLLLVAVQRPDALGLAPTLLMLPRIAAQLATHAVAPTSL
;
A
#
# COMPACT_ATOMS: atom_id res chain seq x y z
N MET A 1 -27.58 15.62 11.95
CA MET A 1 -26.27 15.72 11.29
C MET A 1 -25.36 14.54 11.65
N ARG A 2 -25.65 13.32 11.15
CA ARG A 2 -24.80 12.11 11.34
C ARG A 2 -24.32 11.56 9.99
N GLY A 3 -23.77 12.44 9.16
CA GLY A 3 -23.35 12.12 7.79
C GLY A 3 -22.17 12.95 7.31
N LEU A 4 -21.21 13.28 8.20
CA LEU A 4 -20.07 14.14 7.84
C LEU A 4 -18.74 13.37 7.69
N ILE A 5 -18.73 12.04 7.84
CA ILE A 5 -17.51 11.23 7.71
C ILE A 5 -17.80 10.06 6.78
N ASP A 6 -17.15 10.04 5.61
CA ASP A 6 -17.17 8.88 4.73
C ASP A 6 -16.43 7.69 5.38
N ALA A 7 -17.12 6.55 5.48
CA ALA A 7 -16.62 5.26 5.97
C ALA A 7 -15.80 5.33 7.28
N PRO A 8 -16.39 5.80 8.40
CA PRO A 8 -15.67 6.03 9.67
C PRO A 8 -15.03 4.74 10.22
N ARG A 9 -15.62 3.57 9.96
CA ARG A 9 -15.06 2.29 10.42
C ARG A 9 -13.79 1.90 9.70
N MET A 10 -13.69 2.17 8.40
CA MET A 10 -12.45 1.90 7.66
C MET A 10 -11.31 2.75 8.19
N ARG A 11 -11.59 4.01 8.53
CA ARG A 11 -10.58 4.87 9.17
C ARG A 11 -10.18 4.35 10.55
N GLN A 12 -11.13 3.86 11.34
CA GLN A 12 -10.87 3.28 12.67
C GLN A 12 -10.03 1.99 12.64
N ARG A 13 -10.09 1.21 11.55
CA ARG A 13 -9.27 -0.01 11.41
C ARG A 13 -7.77 0.30 11.29
N ARG A 14 -7.41 1.51 10.84
CA ARG A 14 -6.03 1.95 10.61
C ARG A 14 -5.49 2.68 11.84
N ILE A 15 -5.22 1.91 12.89
CA ILE A 15 -4.90 2.47 14.21
C ILE A 15 -3.42 2.74 14.44
N LEU A 16 -2.50 2.16 13.67
CA LEU A 16 -1.07 2.23 13.97
C LEU A 16 -0.54 3.67 14.01
N THR A 17 -0.74 4.44 12.93
CA THR A 17 -0.25 5.83 12.86
C THR A 17 -0.97 6.75 13.87
N PRO A 18 -2.32 6.73 13.99
CA PRO A 18 -3.00 7.52 15.03
C PRO A 18 -2.59 7.14 16.46
N LEU A 19 -2.36 5.85 16.74
CA LEU A 19 -1.90 5.40 18.05
C LEU A 19 -0.50 5.94 18.35
N LEU A 20 0.43 5.84 17.40
CA LEU A 20 1.78 6.40 17.54
C LEU A 20 1.74 7.91 17.77
N ALA A 21 0.90 8.63 17.01
CA ALA A 21 0.72 10.07 17.17
C ALA A 21 0.15 10.41 18.56
N ARG A 22 -0.87 9.68 19.03
CA ARG A 22 -1.45 9.86 20.36
C ARG A 22 -0.44 9.57 21.48
N THR A 23 0.38 8.52 21.33
CA THR A 23 1.44 8.20 22.29
C THR A 23 2.52 9.29 22.31
N LEU A 24 2.91 9.81 21.15
CA LEU A 24 3.89 10.88 21.04
C LEU A 24 3.37 12.21 21.61
N ALA A 25 2.08 12.49 21.45
CA ALA A 25 1.39 13.63 22.06
C ALA A 25 1.16 13.47 23.57
N LEU A 26 1.52 12.32 24.17
CA LEU A 26 1.24 11.98 25.58
C LEU A 26 -0.24 12.16 25.96
N GLY A 27 -1.15 11.91 25.01
CA GLY A 27 -2.60 12.08 25.19
C GLY A 27 -3.11 13.53 25.18
N ARG A 28 -2.26 14.54 24.94
CA ARG A 28 -2.66 15.95 24.88
C ARG A 28 -3.23 16.30 23.50
N GLU A 29 -4.51 16.68 23.44
CA GLU A 29 -5.22 16.92 22.18
C GLU A 29 -4.56 18.00 21.31
N GLN A 30 -4.09 19.09 21.93
CA GLN A 30 -3.43 20.20 21.24
C GLN A 30 -2.12 19.82 20.50
N TRP A 31 -1.50 18.68 20.84
CA TRP A 31 -0.26 18.22 20.22
C TRP A 31 -0.48 17.12 19.16
N ILE A 32 -1.72 16.66 18.96
CA ILE A 32 -2.01 15.52 18.08
C ILE A 32 -1.61 15.82 16.63
N ASP A 33 -1.90 17.01 16.11
CA ASP A 33 -1.58 17.35 14.72
C ASP A 33 -0.08 17.37 14.45
N VAL A 34 0.68 18.01 15.36
CA VAL A 34 2.15 18.05 15.30
C VAL A 34 2.73 16.65 15.45
N ALA A 35 2.21 15.85 16.38
CA ALA A 35 2.65 14.48 16.58
C ALA A 35 2.33 13.60 15.35
N TYR A 36 1.19 13.81 14.71
CA TYR A 36 0.81 13.08 13.50
C TYR A 36 1.73 13.42 12.33
N LEU A 37 2.08 14.71 12.16
CA LEU A 37 3.08 15.13 11.18
C LEU A 37 4.44 14.50 11.48
N ALA A 38 4.89 14.53 12.74
CA ALA A 38 6.16 13.94 13.15
C ALA A 38 6.20 12.43 12.88
N VAL A 39 5.12 11.69 13.17
CA VAL A 39 5.02 10.25 12.85
C VAL A 39 5.02 10.02 11.34
N THR A 40 4.36 10.88 10.56
CA THR A 40 4.38 10.79 9.08
C THR A 40 5.79 10.96 8.54
N LEU A 41 6.55 11.95 9.04
CA LEU A 41 7.95 12.15 8.68
C LEU A 41 8.86 11.01 9.18
N ALA A 42 8.57 10.44 10.35
CA ALA A 42 9.29 9.27 10.85
C ALA A 42 9.09 8.05 9.92
N TRP A 43 7.86 7.81 9.45
CA TRP A 43 7.59 6.76 8.46
C TRP A 43 8.31 7.01 7.14
N LEU A 44 8.38 8.25 6.67
CA LEU A 44 9.18 8.63 5.51
C LEU A 44 10.65 8.26 5.71
N GLY A 45 11.25 8.68 6.82
CA GLY A 45 12.64 8.40 7.15
C GLY A 45 12.95 6.90 7.26
N VAL A 46 12.09 6.15 7.97
CA VAL A 46 12.21 4.68 8.10
C VAL A 46 12.07 3.99 6.74
N GLY A 47 11.12 4.44 5.91
CA GLY A 47 10.92 3.90 4.57
C GLY A 47 12.11 4.11 3.64
N VAL A 48 12.68 5.34 3.63
CA VAL A 48 13.92 5.63 2.88
C VAL A 48 15.08 4.82 3.41
N TYR A 49 15.27 4.76 4.74
CA TYR A 49 16.34 3.98 5.37
C TYR A 49 16.30 2.50 4.97
N TRP A 50 15.15 1.84 5.13
CA TRP A 50 15.01 0.44 4.72
C TRP A 50 15.16 0.27 3.21
N SER A 51 14.73 1.24 2.40
CA SER A 51 14.89 1.19 0.94
C SER A 51 16.35 1.35 0.50
N CYS A 52 17.15 2.18 1.19
CA CYS A 52 18.60 2.26 0.99
C CYS A 52 19.26 0.93 1.31
N LEU A 53 18.96 0.35 2.47
CA LEU A 53 19.49 -0.96 2.86
C LEU A 53 19.06 -2.08 1.91
N LEU A 54 17.83 -2.01 1.42
CA LEU A 54 17.29 -2.94 0.43
C LEU A 54 18.02 -2.80 -0.91
N ALA A 55 18.27 -1.57 -1.37
CA ALA A 55 19.06 -1.31 -2.56
C ALA A 55 20.48 -1.90 -2.44
N ALA A 56 21.17 -1.66 -1.31
CA ALA A 56 22.47 -2.24 -1.05
C ALA A 56 22.43 -3.78 -1.02
N HIS A 57 21.39 -4.36 -0.39
CA HIS A 57 21.23 -5.82 -0.35
C HIS A 57 21.00 -6.44 -1.73
N LEU A 58 20.39 -5.69 -2.65
CA LEU A 58 20.21 -6.07 -4.06
C LEU A 58 21.44 -5.75 -4.94
N GLY A 59 22.56 -5.31 -4.34
CA GLY A 59 23.79 -4.95 -5.08
C GLY A 59 23.71 -3.64 -5.85
N ARG A 60 22.80 -2.73 -5.47
CA ARG A 60 22.61 -1.41 -6.10
C ARG A 60 23.14 -0.29 -5.21
N ASP A 61 23.35 0.88 -5.81
CA ASP A 61 23.71 2.11 -5.08
C ASP A 61 22.62 2.46 -4.05
N LEU A 62 23.04 2.85 -2.84
CA LEU A 62 22.19 3.35 -1.76
C LEU A 62 21.26 4.49 -2.19
N ARG A 63 21.67 5.29 -3.19
CA ARG A 63 20.86 6.39 -3.75
C ARG A 63 19.52 5.92 -4.29
N TRP A 64 19.39 4.66 -4.72
CA TRP A 64 18.11 4.08 -5.14
C TRP A 64 17.08 4.03 -4.01
N GLY A 65 17.49 4.07 -2.75
CA GLY A 65 16.56 4.17 -1.63
C GLY A 65 15.70 5.43 -1.65
N TRP A 66 16.18 6.53 -2.27
CA TRP A 66 15.38 7.74 -2.47
C TRP A 66 14.21 7.57 -3.43
N ALA A 67 14.22 6.53 -4.28
CA ALA A 67 13.07 6.21 -5.13
C ALA A 67 11.81 5.86 -4.30
N PHE A 68 11.98 5.50 -3.01
CA PHE A 68 10.87 5.33 -2.09
C PHE A 68 9.99 6.59 -1.98
N VAL A 69 10.60 7.78 -2.02
CA VAL A 69 9.88 9.07 -1.92
C VAL A 69 8.92 9.26 -3.10
N ALA A 70 9.24 8.68 -4.25
CA ALA A 70 8.41 8.74 -5.45
C ALA A 70 7.24 7.75 -5.41
N LEU A 71 7.07 6.92 -4.37
CA LEU A 71 5.91 6.06 -4.28
C LEU A 71 4.63 6.89 -4.13
N PRO A 72 3.54 6.55 -4.85
CA PRO A 72 2.26 7.25 -4.74
C PRO A 72 1.76 7.41 -3.30
N ALA A 73 1.89 6.37 -2.47
CA ALA A 73 1.50 6.44 -1.07
C ALA A 73 2.29 7.49 -0.28
N VAL A 74 3.58 7.70 -0.58
CA VAL A 74 4.39 8.71 0.10
C VAL A 74 3.93 10.11 -0.30
N LEU A 75 3.91 10.39 -1.60
CA LEU A 75 3.51 11.69 -2.14
C LEU A 75 2.13 12.12 -1.65
N VAL A 76 1.15 11.22 -1.76
CA VAL A 76 -0.23 11.48 -1.35
C VAL A 76 -0.37 11.57 0.17
N SER A 77 0.40 10.80 0.94
CA SER A 77 0.36 10.90 2.41
C SER A 77 0.97 12.20 2.91
N LEU A 78 2.01 12.73 2.27
CA LEU A 78 2.61 14.01 2.66
C LEU A 78 1.66 15.17 2.42
N GLU A 79 0.91 15.13 1.32
CA GLU A 79 -0.06 16.17 0.99
C GLU A 79 -1.36 16.06 1.80
N ARG A 80 -1.96 14.85 1.86
CA ARG A 80 -3.27 14.64 2.47
C ARG A 80 -3.21 14.08 3.89
N GLN A 81 -2.01 14.01 4.48
CA GLN A 81 -1.76 13.44 5.82
C GLN A 81 -2.38 12.05 6.01
N THR A 82 -2.28 11.19 5.00
CA THR A 82 -2.86 9.85 5.07
C THR A 82 -1.93 8.86 5.74
N VAL A 83 -2.50 7.80 6.32
CA VAL A 83 -1.76 6.75 7.05
C VAL A 83 -0.98 5.79 6.14
N ASP A 84 -1.07 5.97 4.82
CA ASP A 84 -0.66 4.97 3.83
C ASP A 84 0.87 4.84 3.73
N ILE A 85 1.60 5.91 4.05
CA ILE A 85 3.06 5.90 4.13
C ILE A 85 3.59 4.86 5.12
N GLY A 86 2.86 4.59 6.21
CA GLY A 86 3.25 3.59 7.20
C GLY A 86 3.27 2.19 6.61
N LEU A 87 2.24 1.81 5.85
CA LEU A 87 2.24 0.51 5.17
C LEU A 87 3.32 0.45 4.07
N ALA A 88 3.53 1.54 3.31
CA ALA A 88 4.60 1.57 2.30
C ALA A 88 5.99 1.35 2.93
N ALA A 89 6.28 2.03 4.05
CA ALA A 89 7.52 1.85 4.78
C ALA A 89 7.66 0.43 5.33
N LEU A 90 6.61 -0.10 5.97
CA LEU A 90 6.57 -1.50 6.42
C LEU A 90 6.77 -2.49 5.26
N THR A 91 6.31 -2.18 4.06
CA THR A 91 6.55 -3.02 2.86
C THR A 91 8.04 -3.05 2.49
N ALA A 92 8.73 -1.90 2.52
CA ALA A 92 10.17 -1.85 2.29
C ALA A 92 10.95 -2.67 3.33
N GLY A 93 10.60 -2.50 4.61
CA GLY A 93 11.16 -3.29 5.69
C GLY A 93 10.85 -4.79 5.54
N PHE A 94 9.63 -5.13 5.15
CA PHE A 94 9.23 -6.52 4.90
C PHE A 94 10.11 -7.16 3.84
N CYS A 95 10.31 -6.50 2.69
CA CYS A 95 11.20 -6.97 1.63
C CYS A 95 12.63 -7.19 2.15
N LEU A 96 13.20 -6.19 2.84
CA LEU A 96 14.56 -6.28 3.39
C LEU A 96 14.71 -7.46 4.36
N HIS A 97 13.83 -7.55 5.35
CA HIS A 97 13.92 -8.57 6.39
C HIS A 97 13.58 -9.96 5.86
N ALA A 98 12.66 -10.08 4.90
CA ALA A 98 12.33 -11.35 4.26
C ALA A 98 13.50 -11.88 3.41
N LEU A 99 14.16 -11.02 2.63
CA LEU A 99 15.31 -11.41 1.81
C LEU A 99 16.53 -11.76 2.66
N GLN A 100 16.73 -11.07 3.79
CA GLN A 100 17.81 -11.37 4.74
C GLN A 100 17.51 -12.56 5.67
N GLY A 101 16.31 -13.16 5.63
CA GLY A 101 15.90 -14.21 6.55
C GLY A 101 15.83 -13.77 8.02
N ARG A 102 15.62 -12.47 8.28
CA ARG A 102 15.63 -11.89 9.64
C ARG A 102 14.27 -11.99 10.30
N ARG A 103 14.27 -12.29 11.61
CA ARG A 103 13.06 -12.38 12.44
C ARG A 103 12.24 -11.08 12.51
N GLY A 104 12.84 -9.93 12.16
CA GLY A 104 12.13 -8.65 12.07
C GLY A 104 10.91 -8.68 11.13
N VAL A 105 10.89 -9.60 10.15
CA VAL A 105 9.74 -9.78 9.24
C VAL A 105 8.43 -10.10 9.98
N TYR A 106 8.49 -10.81 11.11
CA TYR A 106 7.30 -11.13 11.91
C TYR A 106 6.73 -9.91 12.63
N ALA A 107 7.59 -9.05 13.18
CA ALA A 107 7.15 -7.79 13.79
C ALA A 107 6.48 -6.88 12.74
N ILE A 108 7.04 -6.82 11.54
CA ILE A 108 6.47 -6.05 10.42
C ILE A 108 5.12 -6.63 9.99
N ALA A 109 5.03 -7.95 9.80
CA ALA A 109 3.78 -8.62 9.44
C ALA A 109 2.69 -8.46 10.51
N MET A 110 3.08 -8.34 11.77
CA MET A 110 2.18 -8.08 12.90
C MET A 110 1.64 -6.64 12.90
N LEU A 111 2.48 -5.66 12.55
CA LEU A 111 2.11 -4.23 12.55
C LEU A 111 1.36 -3.80 11.28
N ALA A 112 1.63 -4.43 10.13
CA ALA A 112 1.09 -4.00 8.86
C ALA A 112 -0.45 -3.98 8.77
N PRO A 113 -1.19 -4.99 9.28
CA PRO A 113 -2.65 -4.94 9.31
C PRO A 113 -3.22 -3.76 10.13
N LEU A 114 -2.47 -3.29 11.13
CA LEU A 114 -2.85 -2.13 11.95
C LEU A 114 -2.57 -0.80 11.22
N ALA A 115 -1.64 -0.78 10.28
CA ALA A 115 -1.39 0.39 9.42
C ALA A 115 -2.50 0.53 8.37
N ARG A 116 -2.86 -0.58 7.72
CA ARG A 116 -3.89 -0.64 6.68
C ARG A 116 -4.37 -2.06 6.48
N GLU A 117 -5.62 -2.21 6.06
CA GLU A 117 -6.26 -3.51 5.83
C GLU A 117 -5.55 -4.34 4.77
N THR A 118 -4.97 -3.71 3.74
CA THR A 118 -4.16 -4.44 2.75
C THR A 118 -2.86 -5.01 3.33
N GLY A 119 -2.47 -4.61 4.55
CA GLY A 119 -1.35 -5.17 5.30
C GLY A 119 -1.57 -6.63 5.74
N TRP A 120 -2.81 -7.14 5.69
CA TRP A 120 -3.12 -8.56 5.89
C TRP A 120 -2.39 -9.50 4.92
N VAL A 121 -1.90 -8.97 3.80
CA VAL A 121 -1.12 -9.71 2.81
C VAL A 121 0.19 -10.26 3.38
N PHE A 122 0.87 -9.55 4.29
CA PHE A 122 2.18 -10.00 4.80
C PHE A 122 2.13 -11.23 5.72
N PRO A 123 1.26 -11.31 6.74
CA PRO A 123 1.12 -12.55 7.50
C PRO A 123 0.65 -13.71 6.61
N ALA A 124 -0.26 -13.44 5.66
CA ALA A 124 -0.70 -14.45 4.69
C ALA A 124 0.43 -14.94 3.78
N ALA A 125 1.31 -14.04 3.33
CA ALA A 125 2.47 -14.38 2.52
C ALA A 125 3.50 -15.22 3.27
N LEU A 126 3.75 -14.90 4.55
CA LEU A 126 4.61 -15.72 5.41
C LEU A 126 4.05 -17.14 5.58
N ALA A 127 2.74 -17.26 5.81
CA ALA A 127 2.07 -18.55 5.92
C ALA A 127 2.12 -19.32 4.59
N ALA A 128 1.79 -18.68 3.48
CA ALA A 128 1.81 -19.29 2.15
C ALA A 128 3.22 -19.78 1.76
N ALA A 129 4.25 -18.99 2.04
CA ALA A 129 5.64 -19.38 1.82
C ALA A 129 5.99 -20.62 2.65
N ALA A 130 5.71 -20.61 3.96
CA ALA A 130 6.00 -21.72 4.85
C ALA A 130 5.27 -23.03 4.46
N LEU A 131 4.05 -22.92 3.94
CA LEU A 131 3.24 -24.06 3.48
C LEU A 131 3.63 -24.56 2.08
N SER A 132 4.26 -23.73 1.25
CA SER A 132 4.64 -24.08 -0.13
C SER A 132 5.89 -24.98 -0.24
N GLU A 133 6.58 -25.18 0.86
CA GLU A 133 7.80 -25.97 0.98
C GLU A 133 7.52 -27.29 1.72
N ARG A 134 8.39 -28.30 1.56
CA ARG A 134 8.15 -29.65 2.12
C ARG A 134 7.98 -29.59 3.64
N PRO A 135 7.03 -30.33 4.21
CA PRO A 135 6.72 -30.27 5.64
C PRO A 135 7.93 -30.70 6.49
N GLY A 136 8.24 -29.90 7.51
CA GLY A 136 9.31 -30.13 8.48
C GLY A 136 9.09 -29.34 9.76
N ARG A 137 9.74 -29.72 10.87
CA ARG A 137 9.52 -29.10 12.19
C ARG A 137 9.77 -27.58 12.19
N GLU A 138 10.84 -27.13 11.53
CA GLU A 138 11.16 -25.70 11.44
C GLU A 138 10.10 -24.94 10.62
N ARG A 139 9.52 -25.57 9.59
CA ARG A 139 8.45 -24.96 8.77
C ARG A 139 7.15 -24.82 9.55
N MET A 140 6.80 -25.84 10.32
CA MET A 140 5.65 -25.77 11.22
C MET A 140 5.82 -24.61 12.20
N ARG A 141 7.02 -24.45 12.77
CA ARG A 141 7.33 -23.31 13.65
C ARG A 141 7.17 -21.96 12.92
N GLN A 142 7.67 -21.84 11.70
CA GLN A 142 7.51 -20.62 10.90
C GLN A 142 6.04 -20.32 10.57
N ALA A 143 5.24 -21.34 10.27
CA ALA A 143 3.81 -21.21 10.02
C ALA A 143 3.04 -20.78 11.28
N ILE A 144 3.36 -21.36 12.44
CA ILE A 144 2.79 -20.96 13.74
C ILE A 144 3.16 -19.50 14.06
N LEU A 145 4.42 -19.11 13.86
CA LEU A 145 4.86 -17.73 14.05
C LEU A 145 4.13 -16.78 13.10
N ALA A 146 3.98 -17.16 11.82
CA ALA A 146 3.21 -16.39 10.85
C ALA A 146 1.75 -16.24 11.29
N ALA A 147 1.11 -17.32 11.75
CA ALA A 147 -0.24 -17.27 12.30
C ALA A 147 -0.34 -16.37 13.54
N ALA A 148 0.66 -16.39 14.43
CA ALA A 148 0.69 -15.53 15.61
C ALA A 148 0.74 -14.04 15.26
N THR A 149 1.36 -13.66 14.13
CA THR A 149 1.38 -12.24 13.69
C THR A 149 0.00 -11.69 13.32
N VAL A 150 -0.98 -12.54 13.06
CA VAL A 150 -2.37 -12.12 12.80
C VAL A 150 -3.05 -11.55 14.06
N ALA A 151 -2.61 -11.97 15.26
CA ALA A 151 -3.36 -11.74 16.49
C ALA A 151 -3.66 -10.25 16.80
N PRO A 152 -2.70 -9.30 16.73
CA PRO A 152 -3.00 -7.90 17.06
C PRO A 152 -3.96 -7.25 16.05
N GLY A 153 -3.74 -7.49 14.76
CA GLY A 153 -4.64 -7.03 13.71
C GLY A 153 -6.05 -7.58 13.88
N ALA A 154 -6.17 -8.86 14.25
CA ALA A 154 -7.45 -9.54 14.37
C ALA A 154 -8.19 -9.08 15.63
N CYS A 155 -7.46 -8.91 16.74
CA CYS A 155 -8.00 -8.36 17.97
C CYS A 155 -8.58 -6.96 17.74
N TRP A 156 -7.79 -6.05 17.13
CA TRP A 156 -8.26 -4.70 16.82
C TRP A 156 -9.46 -4.74 15.86
N PHE A 157 -9.37 -5.54 14.82
CA PHE A 157 -10.44 -5.69 13.85
C PHE A 157 -11.75 -6.18 14.49
N LEU A 158 -11.71 -7.22 15.31
CA LEU A 158 -12.87 -7.74 16.04
C LEU A 158 -13.45 -6.70 17.00
N LEU A 159 -12.61 -5.90 17.67
CA LEU A 159 -13.06 -4.78 18.50
C LEU A 159 -13.82 -3.74 17.67
N THR A 160 -13.30 -3.35 16.49
CA THR A 160 -13.99 -2.40 15.59
C THR A 160 -15.29 -2.96 14.99
N MET A 161 -15.43 -4.29 14.87
CA MET A 161 -16.68 -4.91 14.40
C MET A 161 -17.80 -4.82 15.44
N ARG A 162 -17.48 -4.73 16.74
CA ARG A 162 -18.49 -4.56 17.80
C ARG A 162 -19.18 -3.19 17.76
N THR A 163 -18.60 -2.19 17.10
CA THR A 163 -19.16 -0.83 17.02
C THR A 163 -20.14 -0.63 15.85
N GLY A 164 -20.50 -1.71 15.12
CA GLY A 164 -21.74 -1.85 14.33
C GLY A 164 -21.60 -2.46 12.91
N ARG A 165 -22.56 -2.22 12.00
CA ARG A 165 -22.78 -2.99 10.75
C ARG A 165 -21.59 -3.08 9.76
N SER A 166 -21.25 -4.30 9.35
CA SER A 166 -20.23 -4.59 8.33
C SER A 166 -20.45 -3.85 6.99
N GLU A 167 -19.44 -3.09 6.53
CA GLU A 167 -19.38 -2.46 5.19
C GLU A 167 -18.66 -3.35 4.15
N TRP A 168 -18.33 -4.60 4.50
CA TRP A 168 -17.51 -5.48 3.65
C TRP A 168 -18.14 -5.76 2.28
N SER A 169 -19.47 -5.89 2.22
CA SER A 169 -20.19 -6.15 0.96
C SER A 169 -20.04 -5.02 -0.06
N GLN A 170 -19.72 -3.80 0.37
CA GLN A 170 -19.47 -2.67 -0.53
C GLN A 170 -18.00 -2.59 -0.97
N MET A 171 -17.10 -3.27 -0.27
CA MET A 171 -15.66 -3.21 -0.54
C MET A 171 -15.19 -4.23 -1.58
N THR A 172 -15.88 -5.38 -1.66
CA THR A 172 -15.45 -6.51 -2.48
C THR A 172 -16.39 -6.73 -3.65
N SER A 173 -15.83 -6.95 -4.84
CA SER A 173 -16.56 -7.43 -6.00
C SER A 173 -16.50 -8.95 -6.06
N PRO A 174 -17.61 -9.67 -6.32
CA PRO A 174 -17.55 -11.12 -6.57
C PRO A 174 -16.86 -11.45 -7.89
N ILE A 175 -16.87 -10.52 -8.84
CA ILE A 175 -16.22 -10.67 -10.15
C ILE A 175 -14.84 -10.02 -10.07
N PRO A 176 -13.74 -10.78 -10.22
CA PRO A 176 -12.39 -10.23 -10.19
C PRO A 176 -12.21 -9.21 -11.32
N PHE A 177 -11.52 -8.13 -11.01
CA PHE A 177 -11.21 -7.00 -11.86
C PHE A 177 -12.40 -6.18 -12.38
N ALA A 178 -13.65 -6.52 -12.04
CA ALA A 178 -14.82 -5.83 -12.61
C ALA A 178 -14.75 -4.31 -12.43
N ALA A 179 -14.49 -3.83 -11.21
CA ALA A 179 -14.41 -2.39 -10.93
C ALA A 179 -13.18 -1.72 -11.59
N LEU A 180 -12.04 -2.42 -11.67
CA LEU A 180 -10.84 -1.91 -12.34
C LEU A 180 -11.04 -1.84 -13.86
N ALA A 181 -11.66 -2.85 -14.46
CA ALA A 181 -11.99 -2.90 -15.88
C ALA A 181 -13.03 -1.81 -16.23
N GLU A 182 -14.10 -1.68 -15.43
CA GLU A 182 -15.08 -0.60 -15.56
C GLU A 182 -14.40 0.77 -15.49
N ARG A 183 -13.49 0.97 -14.54
CA ARG A 183 -12.74 2.23 -14.43
C ARG A 183 -11.83 2.50 -15.64
N THR A 184 -11.21 1.46 -16.19
CA THR A 184 -10.32 1.55 -17.35
C THR A 184 -11.08 1.86 -18.64
N LEU A 185 -12.32 1.36 -18.77
CA LEU A 185 -13.17 1.59 -19.94
C LEU A 185 -13.91 2.94 -19.89
N ARG A 186 -14.08 3.53 -18.69
CA ARG A 186 -14.69 4.84 -18.54
C ARG A 186 -13.69 5.97 -18.80
N LEU A 187 -13.99 6.78 -19.81
CA LEU A 187 -13.32 8.05 -20.02
C LEU A 187 -13.50 8.94 -18.77
N GLY A 188 -12.45 9.69 -18.43
CA GLY A 188 -12.48 10.58 -17.27
C GLY A 188 -13.54 11.67 -17.42
N PRO A 189 -14.07 12.22 -16.31
CA PRO A 189 -15.00 13.34 -16.34
C PRO A 189 -14.43 14.51 -17.16
N GLY A 190 -15.23 15.08 -18.07
CA GLY A 190 -14.83 16.24 -18.89
C GLY A 190 -13.82 15.95 -20.00
N PHE A 191 -13.64 14.68 -20.39
CA PHE A 191 -12.83 14.34 -21.57
C PHE A 191 -13.38 15.03 -22.83
N GLY A 192 -12.51 15.73 -23.56
CA GLY A 192 -12.90 16.47 -24.77
C GLY A 192 -13.37 17.91 -24.54
N GLU A 193 -13.64 18.32 -23.30
CA GLU A 193 -14.09 19.69 -22.99
C GLU A 193 -12.95 20.71 -23.02
N SER A 194 -11.72 20.30 -22.69
CA SER A 194 -10.53 21.16 -22.74
C SER A 194 -9.25 20.35 -22.95
N LEU A 195 -8.17 20.99 -23.41
CA LEU A 195 -6.85 20.34 -23.51
C LEU A 195 -6.37 19.85 -22.13
N LYS A 196 -6.62 20.62 -21.07
CA LYS A 196 -6.23 20.27 -19.69
C LYS A 196 -6.95 19.01 -19.21
N SER A 197 -8.25 18.89 -19.42
CA SER A 197 -9.03 17.72 -19.01
C SER A 197 -8.68 16.48 -19.84
N SER A 198 -8.44 16.63 -21.14
CA SER A 198 -7.97 15.55 -22.00
C SER A 198 -6.58 15.03 -21.60
N LEU A 199 -5.63 15.93 -21.28
CA LEU A 199 -4.32 15.55 -20.76
C LEU A 199 -4.44 14.82 -19.40
N ALA A 200 -5.24 15.35 -18.47
CA ALA A 200 -5.46 14.72 -17.18
C ALA A 200 -6.04 13.31 -17.31
N ALA A 201 -7.03 13.13 -18.20
CA ALA A 201 -7.60 11.83 -18.50
C ALA A 201 -6.56 10.88 -19.13
N GLY A 202 -5.74 11.34 -20.07
CA GLY A 202 -4.67 10.54 -20.67
C GLY A 202 -3.63 10.07 -19.64
N LEU A 203 -3.20 10.96 -18.75
CA LEU A 203 -2.29 10.61 -17.65
C LEU A 203 -2.92 9.62 -16.67
N GLU A 204 -4.24 9.70 -16.45
CA GLU A 204 -4.93 8.75 -15.60
C GLU A 204 -5.01 7.35 -16.22
N HIS A 205 -5.25 7.23 -17.53
CA HIS A 205 -5.16 5.96 -18.24
C HIS A 205 -3.73 5.40 -18.21
N LEU A 206 -2.71 6.26 -18.30
CA LEU A 206 -1.32 5.85 -18.14
C LEU A 206 -1.06 5.25 -16.75
N ALA A 207 -1.61 5.87 -15.70
CA ALA A 207 -1.51 5.36 -14.34
C ALA A 207 -2.24 4.02 -14.16
N LEU A 208 -3.42 3.86 -14.78
CA LEU A 208 -4.15 2.57 -14.81
C LEU A 208 -3.37 1.50 -15.56
N ALA A 209 -2.73 1.83 -16.68
CA ALA A 209 -1.85 0.91 -17.40
C ALA A 209 -0.66 0.46 -16.52
N GLY A 210 -0.08 1.38 -15.73
CA GLY A 210 0.93 1.05 -14.73
C GLY A 210 0.43 0.04 -13.69
N LEU A 211 -0.79 0.22 -13.19
CA LEU A 211 -1.40 -0.71 -12.25
C LEU A 211 -1.65 -2.09 -12.87
N TRP A 212 -2.22 -2.15 -14.07
CA TRP A 212 -2.40 -3.40 -14.80
C TRP A 212 -1.07 -4.12 -15.04
N LEU A 213 -0.03 -3.38 -15.40
CA LEU A 213 1.31 -3.93 -15.55
C LEU A 213 1.86 -4.50 -14.23
N ALA A 214 1.67 -3.82 -13.09
CA ALA A 214 2.08 -4.34 -11.79
C ALA A 214 1.40 -5.68 -11.45
N ILE A 215 0.09 -5.77 -11.69
CA ILE A 215 -0.70 -6.99 -11.47
C ILE A 215 -0.21 -8.11 -12.39
N ALA A 216 -0.01 -7.81 -13.68
CA ALA A 216 0.47 -8.78 -14.66
C ALA A 216 1.87 -9.30 -14.32
N LEU A 217 2.78 -8.42 -13.89
CA LEU A 217 4.13 -8.82 -13.47
C LEU A 217 4.11 -9.68 -12.21
N ALA A 218 3.31 -9.32 -11.21
CA ALA A 218 3.17 -10.12 -9.99
C ALA A 218 2.56 -11.50 -10.28
N ALA A 219 1.53 -11.58 -11.13
CA ALA A 219 0.95 -12.84 -11.58
C ALA A 219 1.96 -13.66 -12.40
N GLY A 220 2.71 -13.03 -13.30
CA GLY A 220 3.74 -13.68 -14.10
C GLY A 220 4.85 -14.30 -13.24
N GLU A 221 5.33 -13.60 -12.22
CA GLU A 221 6.33 -14.15 -11.28
C GLU A 221 5.76 -15.31 -10.44
N ALA A 222 4.48 -15.24 -10.05
CA ALA A 222 3.80 -16.33 -9.36
C ALA A 222 3.67 -17.59 -10.24
N ILE A 223 3.29 -17.42 -11.52
CA ILE A 223 3.17 -18.50 -12.51
C ILE A 223 4.53 -19.15 -12.78
N ARG A 224 5.61 -18.37 -12.82
CA ARG A 224 6.99 -18.88 -12.92
C ARG A 224 7.48 -19.61 -11.67
N ARG A 225 6.59 -19.87 -10.70
CA ARG A 225 6.81 -20.65 -9.47
C ARG A 225 7.92 -20.09 -8.58
N ARG A 226 8.13 -18.77 -8.54
CA ARG A 226 8.96 -18.17 -7.48
C ARG A 226 8.21 -18.31 -6.15
N ARG A 227 8.75 -19.10 -5.22
CA ARG A 227 8.12 -19.43 -3.93
C ARG A 227 8.59 -18.59 -2.74
N GLY A 228 9.31 -17.50 -3.00
CA GLY A 228 9.78 -16.61 -1.93
C GLY A 228 8.63 -15.87 -1.24
N VAL A 229 8.85 -15.49 0.02
CA VAL A 229 7.91 -14.69 0.83
C VAL A 229 7.48 -13.40 0.11
N VAL A 230 8.42 -12.71 -0.54
CA VAL A 230 8.14 -11.47 -1.30
C VAL A 230 7.26 -11.76 -2.54
N ALA A 231 7.47 -12.89 -3.19
CA ALA A 231 6.67 -13.30 -4.36
C ALA A 231 5.23 -13.65 -3.95
N TRP A 232 5.07 -14.39 -2.86
CA TRP A 232 3.75 -14.64 -2.27
C TRP A 232 3.05 -13.35 -1.86
N ALA A 233 3.76 -12.40 -1.26
CA ALA A 233 3.20 -11.10 -0.90
C ALA A 233 2.71 -10.35 -2.16
N ALA A 234 3.50 -10.30 -3.23
CA ALA A 234 3.08 -9.63 -4.47
C ALA A 234 1.86 -10.31 -5.10
N ALA A 235 1.86 -11.64 -5.17
CA ALA A 235 0.77 -12.41 -5.75
C ALA A 235 -0.54 -12.23 -4.97
N LEU A 236 -0.47 -12.33 -3.64
CA LEU A 236 -1.62 -12.13 -2.76
C LEU A 236 -2.12 -10.68 -2.78
N PHE A 237 -1.22 -9.69 -2.90
CA PHE A 237 -1.62 -8.29 -3.03
C PHE A 237 -2.33 -8.04 -4.36
N ALA A 238 -1.78 -8.56 -5.47
CA ALA A 238 -2.39 -8.47 -6.79
C ALA A 238 -3.76 -9.17 -6.83
N ALA A 239 -3.87 -10.36 -6.23
CA ALA A 239 -5.14 -11.06 -6.06
C ALA A 239 -6.12 -10.22 -5.23
N GLY A 240 -5.68 -9.66 -4.10
CA GLY A 240 -6.51 -8.78 -3.27
C GLY A 240 -7.05 -7.58 -4.05
N LEU A 241 -6.20 -6.92 -4.86
CA LEU A 241 -6.61 -5.80 -5.71
C LEU A 241 -7.64 -6.21 -6.77
N ALA A 242 -7.55 -7.42 -7.32
CA ALA A 242 -8.53 -7.93 -8.27
C ALA A 242 -9.94 -7.95 -7.68
N PHE A 243 -10.08 -8.20 -6.38
CA PHE A 243 -11.39 -8.28 -5.72
C PHE A 243 -11.87 -6.95 -5.10
N VAL A 244 -11.11 -5.85 -5.21
CA VAL A 244 -11.56 -4.55 -4.70
C VAL A 244 -12.68 -3.99 -5.59
N GLY A 245 -13.90 -3.94 -5.06
CA GLY A 245 -15.09 -3.46 -5.75
C GLY A 245 -15.51 -2.02 -5.40
N TYR A 246 -14.89 -1.40 -4.39
CA TYR A 246 -15.29 -0.07 -3.92
C TYR A 246 -14.98 1.03 -4.95
N PRO A 247 -15.97 1.75 -5.50
CA PRO A 247 -15.73 2.76 -6.53
C PRO A 247 -14.81 3.90 -6.08
N GLY A 248 -14.84 4.27 -4.79
CA GLY A 248 -14.01 5.34 -4.25
C GLY A 248 -12.51 5.03 -4.32
N VAL A 249 -12.10 3.76 -4.29
CA VAL A 249 -10.67 3.37 -4.49
C VAL A 249 -10.23 3.64 -5.92
N TRP A 250 -11.13 3.47 -6.89
CA TRP A 250 -10.84 3.59 -8.32
C TRP A 250 -11.14 4.97 -8.89
N SER A 251 -11.68 5.87 -8.08
CA SER A 251 -12.18 7.19 -8.51
C SER A 251 -11.08 8.09 -9.09
N GLU A 252 -9.92 8.17 -8.44
CA GLU A 252 -8.79 9.02 -8.83
C GLU A 252 -7.45 8.29 -8.70
N ALA A 253 -6.45 8.73 -9.49
CA ALA A 253 -5.08 8.19 -9.46
C ALA A 253 -4.42 8.22 -8.08
N TYR A 254 -4.75 9.22 -7.27
CA TYR A 254 -4.34 9.29 -5.87
C TYR A 254 -4.87 8.13 -5.03
N ALA A 255 -6.12 7.73 -5.25
CA ALA A 255 -6.81 6.72 -4.45
C ALA A 255 -6.31 5.32 -4.79
N PHE A 256 -6.20 4.96 -6.07
CA PHE A 256 -5.68 3.65 -6.44
C PHE A 256 -4.15 3.58 -6.32
N GLY A 257 -3.44 4.67 -6.60
CA GLY A 257 -1.97 4.74 -6.46
C GLY A 257 -1.50 4.47 -5.05
N ARG A 258 -2.10 5.13 -4.05
CA ARG A 258 -1.75 4.89 -2.63
C ARG A 258 -2.05 3.45 -2.18
N VAL A 259 -3.15 2.86 -2.67
CA VAL A 259 -3.55 1.48 -2.34
C VAL A 259 -2.56 0.50 -2.96
N ALA A 260 -2.15 0.73 -4.20
CA ALA A 260 -1.28 -0.15 -4.96
C ALA A 260 0.22 -0.01 -4.62
N SER A 261 0.64 1.03 -3.88
CA SER A 261 2.06 1.30 -3.61
C SER A 261 2.85 0.12 -3.02
N PRO A 262 2.30 -0.70 -2.09
CA PRO A 262 2.97 -1.92 -1.67
C PRO A 262 3.23 -2.90 -2.81
N LEU A 263 2.26 -3.10 -3.72
CA LEU A 263 2.44 -3.95 -4.90
C LEU A 263 3.52 -3.41 -5.83
N LEU A 264 3.54 -2.10 -6.09
CA LEU A 264 4.57 -1.46 -6.92
C LEU A 264 5.96 -1.73 -6.37
N LEU A 265 6.14 -1.58 -5.06
CA LEU A 265 7.42 -1.86 -4.40
C LEU A 265 7.77 -3.36 -4.45
N LEU A 266 6.82 -4.24 -4.18
CA LEU A 266 7.02 -5.69 -4.24
C LEU A 266 7.42 -6.17 -5.65
N VAL A 267 6.83 -5.57 -6.69
CA VAL A 267 7.18 -5.84 -8.10
C VAL A 267 8.58 -5.33 -8.40
N ALA A 268 8.90 -4.08 -8.03
CA ALA A 268 10.23 -3.48 -8.25
C ALA A 268 11.36 -4.26 -7.56
N VAL A 269 11.09 -4.88 -6.41
CA VAL A 269 12.07 -5.72 -5.69
C VAL A 269 12.27 -7.07 -6.37
N GLN A 270 11.20 -7.69 -6.87
CA GLN A 270 11.30 -8.97 -7.60
C GLN A 270 11.91 -8.82 -8.99
N ARG A 271 11.75 -7.64 -9.59
CA ARG A 271 12.16 -7.28 -10.94
C ARG A 271 13.12 -6.11 -10.90
N PRO A 272 14.42 -6.35 -10.67
CA PRO A 272 15.42 -5.31 -10.64
C PRO A 272 15.79 -4.77 -12.04
N ASP A 273 14.98 -5.00 -13.05
CA ASP A 273 15.09 -4.41 -14.39
C ASP A 273 14.17 -3.19 -14.53
N ALA A 274 14.31 -2.46 -15.63
CA ALA A 274 13.46 -1.30 -15.93
C ALA A 274 11.96 -1.66 -15.93
N LEU A 275 11.62 -2.90 -16.31
CA LEU A 275 10.25 -3.40 -16.32
C LEU A 275 9.62 -3.44 -14.93
N GLY A 276 10.40 -3.73 -13.87
CA GLY A 276 9.89 -3.70 -12.49
C GLY A 276 9.60 -2.29 -11.97
N LEU A 277 10.29 -1.28 -12.50
CA LEU A 277 10.06 0.13 -12.17
C LEU A 277 8.97 0.78 -13.02
N ALA A 278 8.72 0.24 -14.23
CA ALA A 278 7.76 0.78 -15.19
C ALA A 278 6.37 1.05 -14.58
N PRO A 279 5.75 0.15 -13.78
CA PRO A 279 4.48 0.44 -13.11
C PRO A 279 4.47 1.73 -12.30
N THR A 280 5.53 1.96 -11.52
CA THR A 280 5.67 3.16 -10.68
C THR A 280 5.84 4.40 -11.55
N LEU A 281 6.71 4.32 -12.56
CA LEU A 281 6.98 5.42 -13.49
C LEU A 281 5.73 5.83 -14.30
N LEU A 282 4.87 4.88 -14.65
CA LEU A 282 3.62 5.16 -15.38
C LEU A 282 2.57 5.86 -14.50
N MET A 283 2.58 5.65 -13.18
CA MET A 283 1.66 6.31 -12.24
C MET A 283 2.09 7.72 -11.85
N LEU A 284 3.39 7.97 -11.82
CA LEU A 284 3.98 9.22 -11.34
C LEU A 284 3.50 10.49 -12.05
N PRO A 285 3.43 10.56 -13.40
CA PRO A 285 3.04 11.77 -14.10
C PRO A 285 1.68 12.33 -13.67
N ARG A 286 0.67 11.45 -13.49
CA ARG A 286 -0.66 11.88 -13.07
C ARG A 286 -0.67 12.44 -11.65
N ILE A 287 0.10 11.82 -10.77
CA ILE A 287 0.22 12.23 -9.36
C ILE A 287 0.95 13.56 -9.26
N ALA A 288 2.07 13.71 -9.97
CA ALA A 288 2.84 14.95 -10.04
C ALA A 288 2.00 16.11 -10.60
N ALA A 289 1.21 15.86 -11.65
CA ALA A 289 0.30 16.86 -12.20
C ALA A 289 -0.75 17.32 -11.18
N GLN A 290 -1.29 16.40 -10.37
CA GLN A 290 -2.29 16.73 -9.34
C GLN A 290 -1.66 17.50 -8.17
N LEU A 291 -0.45 17.13 -7.74
CA LEU A 291 0.32 17.89 -6.74
C LEU A 291 0.59 19.32 -7.22
N ALA A 292 1.03 19.47 -8.47
CA ALA A 292 1.33 20.78 -9.04
C ALA A 292 0.09 21.69 -9.08
N THR A 293 -1.10 21.14 -9.38
CA THR A 293 -2.33 21.94 -9.37
C THR A 293 -2.70 22.48 -7.99
N HIS A 294 -2.45 21.72 -6.92
CA HIS A 294 -2.71 22.22 -5.55
C HIS A 294 -1.64 23.21 -5.08
N ALA A 295 -0.38 23.05 -5.53
CA ALA A 295 0.70 23.96 -5.20
C ALA A 295 0.58 25.34 -5.88
N VAL A 296 -0.14 25.44 -7.01
CA VAL A 296 -0.34 26.71 -7.76
C VAL A 296 -1.66 27.41 -7.41
N ALA A 297 -2.60 26.72 -6.74
CA ALA A 297 -3.83 27.31 -6.21
C ALA A 297 -3.78 27.90 -4.77
N PRO A 298 -2.64 28.26 -4.13
CA PRO A 298 -2.67 28.89 -2.82
C PRO A 298 -2.70 30.41 -2.97
N THR A 299 -3.88 31.01 -3.22
CA THR A 299 -4.23 32.39 -2.79
C THR A 299 -5.63 32.77 -3.29
N SER A 300 -6.66 32.38 -2.53
CA SER A 300 -7.88 33.17 -2.38
C SER A 300 -8.44 32.87 -0.99
N LEU A 301 -7.69 33.32 0.03
CA LEU A 301 -8.17 33.52 1.38
C LEU A 301 -7.83 34.97 1.75
#